data_AF-A0A969ZBW4-F1
#
_entry.id   AF-A0A969ZBW4-F1
#
_cell.length_a   1.000
_cell.length_b   1.000
_cell.length_c   1.000
_cell.angle_alpha   90.00
_cell.angle_beta   90.00
_cell.angle_gamma   90.00
#
_symmetry.space_group_name_H-M   'P 1'
#
loop_
_entity.id
_entity.type
_entity.pdbx_description
1 polymer ?
#
loop_
_entity_poly.entity_id
_entity_poly.type
_entity_poly.pdbx_seq_one_letter_code
_entity_poly.pdbx_strand_id
1 'polypeptide(L)' 'TSGIVFPTVPKGTARIRMMLSANHTKEDLDYAIKQIHELSVEIDILKKD' A
#
# COMPACT_ATOMS: atom_id res chain seq x y z
N THR A 1 -1.78 -4.27 -8.37
CA THR A 1 -2.11 -4.99 -7.11
C THR A 1 -3.58 -4.79 -6.81
N SER A 2 -4.39 -5.83 -6.87
CA SER A 2 -5.81 -5.73 -6.49
C SER A 2 -5.92 -5.60 -4.97
N GLY A 3 -6.71 -4.65 -4.48
CA GLY A 3 -6.98 -4.49 -3.04
C GLY A 3 -7.68 -5.71 -2.47
N ILE A 4 -7.41 -6.06 -1.21
CA ILE A 4 -8.13 -7.12 -0.52
C ILE A 4 -9.41 -6.52 0.05
N VAL A 5 -10.55 -6.95 -0.50
CA VAL A 5 -11.89 -6.47 -0.16
C VAL A 5 -12.80 -7.63 0.29
N PHE A 6 -14.03 -7.32 0.70
CA PHE A 6 -15.05 -8.32 1.01
C PHE A 6 -15.25 -9.28 -0.19
N PRO A 7 -15.37 -10.61 0.02
CA PRO A 7 -15.56 -11.32 1.30
C PRO A 7 -14.28 -11.69 2.05
N THR A 8 -13.10 -11.49 1.45
CA THR A 8 -11.82 -11.91 2.03
C THR A 8 -11.51 -11.18 3.34
N VAL A 9 -12.00 -9.95 3.49
CA VAL A 9 -11.92 -9.15 4.72
C VAL A 9 -13.28 -8.54 5.05
N PRO A 10 -13.60 -8.25 6.32
CA PRO A 10 -14.86 -7.59 6.70
C PRO A 10 -15.08 -6.28 5.93
N LYS A 11 -16.35 -5.94 5.69
CA LYS A 11 -16.73 -4.65 5.08
C LYS A 11 -16.14 -3.48 5.90
N GLY A 12 -15.68 -2.44 5.22
CA GLY A 12 -15.03 -1.28 5.85
C GLY A 12 -13.56 -1.50 6.27
N THR A 13 -13.02 -2.72 6.09
CA THR A 13 -11.61 -3.05 6.45
C THR A 13 -10.77 -3.43 5.24
N ALA A 14 -11.11 -2.88 4.07
CA ALA A 14 -10.34 -3.07 2.85
C ALA A 14 -8.90 -2.59 3.05
N ARG A 15 -7.94 -3.36 2.53
CA ARG A 15 -6.52 -3.09 2.78
C ARG A 15 -5.65 -3.64 1.65
N ILE A 16 -4.45 -3.08 1.57
CA ILE A 16 -3.38 -3.57 0.71
C ILE A 16 -2.51 -4.51 1.53
N ARG A 17 -2.20 -5.69 1.00
CA ARG A 17 -1.26 -6.64 1.62
C ARG A 17 0.04 -6.62 0.82
N MET A 18 1.12 -6.23 1.47
CA MET A 18 2.47 -6.28 0.90
C MET A 18 3.09 -7.66 1.21
N MET A 19 3.67 -8.32 0.20
CA MET A 19 4.35 -9.61 0.35
C MET A 19 5.82 -9.42 0.01
N LEU A 20 6.61 -9.03 1.01
CA LEU A 20 8.04 -8.84 0.88
C LEU A 20 8.78 -10.17 0.86
N SER A 21 9.89 -10.23 0.12
CA SER A 21 10.79 -11.38 0.05
C SER A 21 12.24 -10.91 0.12
N ALA A 22 13.17 -11.82 0.42
CA ALA A 22 14.60 -11.53 0.50
C ALA A 22 15.22 -11.03 -0.82
N ASN A 23 14.52 -11.17 -1.95
CA ASN A 23 14.96 -10.68 -3.25
C ASN A 23 14.75 -9.17 -3.45
N HIS A 24 13.91 -8.53 -2.64
CA HIS A 24 13.68 -7.08 -2.78
C HIS A 24 14.86 -6.32 -2.20
N THR A 25 15.42 -5.40 -2.98
CA THR A 25 16.51 -4.53 -2.51
C THR A 25 15.95 -3.36 -1.71
N LYS A 26 16.84 -2.59 -1.08
CA LYS A 26 16.41 -1.39 -0.35
C LYS A 26 15.80 -0.35 -1.28
N GLU A 27 16.35 -0.23 -2.49
CA GLU A 27 15.86 0.68 -3.52
C GLU A 27 14.44 0.31 -3.97
N ASP A 28 14.11 -0.98 -4.08
CA ASP A 28 12.76 -1.44 -4.37
C ASP A 28 11.76 -1.02 -3.28
N LEU A 29 12.17 -1.14 -2.01
CA LEU A 29 11.34 -0.75 -0.87
C LEU A 29 11.16 0.76 -0.79
N ASP A 30 12.23 1.52 -0.97
CA ASP A 30 12.20 2.99 -0.97
C ASP A 30 11.33 3.52 -2.11
N TYR A 31 11.42 2.91 -3.30
CA TYR A 31 10.55 3.21 -4.42
C TYR A 31 9.08 2.91 -4.09
N ALA A 32 8.78 1.71 -3.56
CA ALA A 32 7.42 1.32 -3.23
C ALA A 32 6.79 2.24 -2.17
N ILE A 33 7.52 2.58 -1.11
CA ILE A 33 7.06 3.47 -0.04
C ILE A 33 6.76 4.86 -0.60
N LYS A 34 7.67 5.42 -1.41
CA LYS A 34 7.48 6.74 -2.02
C LYS A 34 6.21 6.78 -2.86
N GLN A 35 6.01 5.80 -3.74
CA GLN A 35 4.83 5.76 -4.60
C GLN A 35 3.53 5.58 -3.80
N ILE A 36 3.53 4.72 -2.78
CA ILE A 36 2.35 4.52 -1.91
C ILE A 36 2.02 5.82 -1.16
N HIS A 37 3.02 6.51 -0.64
CA HIS A 37 2.83 7.76 0.09
C HIS A 37 2.27 8.86 -0.82
N GLU A 38 2.89 9.10 -1.98
CA GLU A 38 2.44 10.09 -2.96
C GLU A 38 0.98 9.85 -3.37
N LEU A 39 0.65 8.61 -3.72
CA LEU A 39 -0.72 8.25 -4.07
C LEU A 39 -1.68 8.43 -2.89
N SER A 40 -1.31 7.97 -1.69
CA SER A 40 -2.16 8.05 -0.50
C SER A 40 -2.51 9.49 -0.12
N VAL A 41 -1.60 10.44 -0.38
CA VAL A 41 -1.87 11.87 -0.23
C VAL A 41 -2.79 12.38 -1.32
N GLU A 42 -2.59 11.97 -2.58
CA GLU A 42 -3.44 12.38 -3.71
C GLU A 42 -4.90 11.95 -3.54
N ILE A 43 -5.13 10.74 -3.03
CA ILE A 43 -6.49 10.21 -2.79
C ILE A 43 -7.03 10.52 -1.38
N ASP A 44 -6.38 11.45 -0.67
CA ASP A 44 -6.80 11.98 0.64
C ASP A 44 -6.97 10.90 1.73
N ILE A 45 -6.18 9.82 1.65
CA ILE A 45 -6.09 8.80 2.71
C ILE A 45 -5.09 9.24 3.80
N LEU A 46 -3.99 9.89 3.39
CA LEU A 46 -2.99 10.49 4.28
C LEU A 46 -2.95 12.00 4.06
N LYS A 47 -2.78 12.77 5.13
CA LYS A 47 -2.55 14.21 5.01
C LYS A 47 -1.09 14.45 4.64
N LYS A 48 -0.86 15.44 3.78
CA LYS A 48 0.48 15.97 3.52
C LYS A 48 0.90 16.81 4.73
N ASP A 49 1.99 16.41 5.39
CA ASP A 49 2.67 17.22 6.40
C ASP A 49 3.36 18.43 5.74
#